data_AF-A0A3D1LC14-F1
#
_entry.id   AF-A0A3D1LC14-F1
#
_cell.length_a   1.000
_cell.length_b   1.000
_cell.length_c   1.000
_cell.angle_alpha   90.00
_cell.angle_beta   90.00
_cell.angle_gamma   90.00
#
_symmetry.space_group_name_H-M   'P 1'
#
loop_
_entity.id
_entity.type
_entity.pdbx_description
1 polymer ?
#
loop_
_entity_poly.entity_id
_entity_poly.type
_entity_poly.pdbx_seq_one_letter_code
_entity_poly.pdbx_strand_id
1 'polypeptide(L)'
;MDPIYVTGHRNPDTDSIVSAMAYAALQNALGNREYVAARLGHISDETKLVLDRFGFEPPVRIQTMRTQVRDLDYDTPPALGCAVTMGRAWDALQSDR
;
A
#
# COMPACT_ATOMS: atom_id res chain seq x y z
N MET A 1 -6.27 -0.20 12.76
CA MET A 1 -5.71 -1.11 11.74
C MET A 1 -5.89 -0.43 10.40
N ASP A 2 -4.87 -0.44 9.56
CA ASP A 2 -4.98 0.13 8.22
C ASP A 2 -5.93 -0.71 7.34
N PRO A 3 -6.63 -0.07 6.38
CA PRO A 3 -7.53 -0.76 5.46
C PRO A 3 -6.77 -1.70 4.53
N ILE A 4 -7.42 -2.80 4.15
CA ILE A 4 -6.90 -3.71 3.12
C ILE A 4 -7.39 -3.23 1.76
N TYR A 5 -6.47 -2.86 0.88
CA TYR A 5 -6.81 -2.48 -0.48
C TYR A 5 -6.95 -3.70 -1.37
N VAL A 6 -8.08 -3.80 -2.09
CA VAL A 6 -8.36 -4.84 -3.08
C VAL A 6 -8.16 -4.25 -4.47
N THR A 7 -7.30 -4.85 -5.29
CA THR A 7 -6.98 -4.34 -6.63
C THR A 7 -6.94 -5.45 -7.67
N GLY A 8 -7.26 -5.11 -8.93
CA GLY A 8 -6.93 -5.92 -10.11
C GLY A 8 -5.53 -5.65 -10.67
N HIS A 9 -5.32 -5.91 -11.96
CA HIS A 9 -4.01 -5.73 -12.60
C HIS A 9 -3.68 -4.26 -12.96
N ARG A 10 -2.40 -4.00 -13.30
CA ARG A 10 -1.84 -2.64 -13.51
C ARG A 10 -2.57 -1.80 -14.57
N ASN A 11 -3.00 -2.42 -15.67
CA ASN A 11 -3.69 -1.76 -16.76
C ASN A 11 -5.16 -2.20 -16.78
N PRO A 12 -5.96 -1.78 -15.79
CA PRO A 12 -7.22 -2.42 -15.41
C PRO A 12 -8.23 -2.40 -16.56
N ASP A 13 -8.88 -3.54 -16.77
CA ASP A 13 -10.06 -3.70 -17.60
C ASP A 13 -11.33 -3.64 -16.73
N THR A 14 -12.50 -3.72 -17.37
CA THR A 14 -13.79 -3.66 -16.67
C THR A 14 -13.91 -4.74 -15.61
N ASP A 15 -13.46 -5.96 -15.90
CA ASP A 15 -13.47 -7.05 -14.92
C ASP A 15 -12.58 -6.74 -13.71
N SER A 16 -11.33 -6.33 -13.93
CA SER A 16 -10.41 -5.95 -12.84
C SER A 16 -10.99 -4.91 -11.88
N ILE A 17 -11.73 -3.93 -12.40
CA ILE A 17 -12.36 -2.88 -11.60
C ILE A 17 -13.57 -3.42 -10.85
N VAL A 18 -14.51 -4.06 -11.57
CA VAL A 18 -15.77 -4.52 -10.99
C VAL A 18 -15.53 -5.66 -10.00
N SER A 19 -14.63 -6.58 -10.31
CA SER A 19 -14.25 -7.69 -9.41
C SER A 19 -13.58 -7.17 -8.14
N ALA A 20 -12.72 -6.14 -8.22
CA ALA A 20 -12.14 -5.52 -7.02
C ALA A 20 -13.20 -4.85 -6.14
N MET A 21 -14.18 -4.17 -6.75
CA MET A 21 -15.31 -3.56 -6.04
C MET A 21 -16.21 -4.61 -5.38
N ALA A 22 -16.61 -5.63 -6.13
CA ALA A 22 -17.48 -6.70 -5.65
C ALA A 22 -16.82 -7.47 -4.52
N TYR A 23 -15.53 -7.79 -4.65
CA TYR A 23 -14.80 -8.53 -3.61
C TYR A 23 -14.58 -7.69 -2.35
N ALA A 24 -14.25 -6.40 -2.47
CA ALA A 24 -14.17 -5.51 -1.32
C ALA A 24 -15.53 -5.42 -0.60
N ALA A 25 -16.63 -5.28 -1.35
CA ALA A 25 -17.98 -5.26 -0.78
C ALA A 25 -18.33 -6.58 -0.06
N LEU A 26 -18.02 -7.72 -0.67
CA LEU A 26 -18.23 -9.03 -0.07
C LEU A 26 -17.44 -9.19 1.24
N GLN A 27 -16.16 -8.84 1.24
CA GLN A 27 -15.29 -8.97 2.41
C GLN A 27 -15.72 -8.03 3.56
N ASN A 28 -16.20 -6.82 3.25
CA ASN A 28 -16.79 -5.92 4.24
C ASN A 28 -18.11 -6.47 4.81
N ALA A 29 -18.91 -7.18 4.00
CA ALA A 29 -20.15 -7.79 4.47
C ALA A 29 -19.90 -9.03 5.37
N LEU A 30 -18.80 -9.75 5.14
CA LEU A 30 -18.47 -10.99 5.87
C LEU A 30 -17.55 -10.79 7.08
N GLY A 31 -16.75 -9.73 7.11
CA GLY A 31 -15.59 -9.62 7.98
C GLY A 31 -15.60 -8.44 8.96
N ASN A 32 -14.60 -8.46 9.87
CA ASN A 32 -14.38 -7.41 10.88
C ASN A 32 -13.24 -6.44 10.51
N ARG A 33 -12.85 -6.38 9.22
CA ARG A 33 -11.81 -5.46 8.73
C ARG A 33 -12.38 -4.60 7.62
N GLU A 34 -11.79 -3.42 7.46
CA GLU A 34 -12.13 -2.50 6.39
C GLU A 34 -11.40 -2.90 5.10
N TYR A 35 -12.17 -3.14 4.04
CA TYR A 35 -11.67 -3.44 2.69
C TYR A 35 -12.04 -2.30 1.75
N VAL A 36 -11.06 -1.80 0.99
CA VAL A 36 -11.27 -0.67 0.07
C VAL A 36 -10.88 -1.09 -1.34
N ALA A 37 -11.81 -0.99 -2.29
CA ALA A 37 -11.52 -1.22 -3.69
C ALA A 37 -10.58 -0.13 -4.23
N ALA A 38 -9.55 -0.54 -4.96
CA ALA A 38 -8.59 0.37 -5.56
C ALA A 38 -8.16 -0.10 -6.97
N ARG A 39 -7.64 0.85 -7.74
CA ARG A 39 -7.16 0.66 -9.11
C ARG A 39 -5.73 1.13 -9.27
N LEU A 40 -5.01 0.49 -10.18
CA LEU A 40 -3.58 0.74 -10.45
C LEU A 40 -3.33 1.54 -11.73
N GLY A 41 -4.38 1.76 -12.53
CA GLY A 41 -4.28 2.44 -13.83
C GLY A 41 -5.45 3.37 -14.11
N HIS A 42 -5.48 3.89 -15.35
CA HIS A 42 -6.58 4.70 -15.85
C HIS A 42 -7.84 3.83 -16.06
N ILE A 43 -9.02 4.44 -15.99
CA ILE A 43 -10.30 3.75 -16.23
C ILE A 43 -10.63 3.87 -17.71
N SER A 44 -10.89 2.76 -18.39
CA SER A 44 -11.30 2.81 -19.80
C SER A 44 -12.67 3.45 -19.96
N ASP A 45 -12.98 3.97 -21.14
CA ASP A 45 -14.31 4.55 -21.43
C ASP A 45 -15.43 3.51 -21.26
N GLU A 46 -15.15 2.24 -21.59
CA GLU A 46 -16.07 1.11 -21.38
C GLU A 46 -16.37 0.93 -19.88
N THR A 47 -15.34 0.86 -19.04
CA THR A 47 -15.53 0.70 -17.60
C THR A 47 -16.24 1.91 -17.00
N LYS A 48 -15.92 3.12 -17.47
CA LYS A 48 -16.62 4.34 -17.05
C LYS A 48 -18.10 4.31 -17.41
N LEU A 49 -18.45 3.89 -18.62
CA LEU A 49 -19.84 3.73 -19.06
C LEU A 49 -20.61 2.77 -18.14
N VAL A 50 -19.99 1.66 -17.75
CA VAL A 50 -20.59 0.70 -16.81
C VAL A 50 -20.80 1.33 -15.44
N LEU A 51 -19.78 2.00 -14.89
CA LEU A 51 -19.87 2.67 -13.59
C LEU A 51 -20.97 3.75 -13.58
N ASP A 52 -20.98 4.61 -14.61
CA ASP A 52 -21.98 5.68 -14.78
C ASP A 52 -23.40 5.10 -14.92
N ARG A 53 -23.54 3.99 -15.65
CA ARG A 53 -24.83 3.30 -15.85
C ARG A 53 -25.45 2.82 -14.54
N PHE A 54 -24.62 2.37 -13.61
CA PHE A 54 -25.05 1.85 -12.31
C PHE A 54 -24.90 2.87 -11.16
N GLY A 55 -24.41 4.08 -11.44
CA GLY A 55 -24.26 5.15 -10.45
C GLY A 55 -23.15 4.90 -9.42
N PHE A 56 -22.10 4.16 -9.80
CA PHE A 56 -20.96 3.90 -8.92
C PHE A 56 -19.81 4.86 -9.19
N GLU A 57 -19.20 5.35 -8.11
CA GLU A 57 -17.94 6.08 -8.20
C GLU A 57 -16.77 5.13 -8.47
N PRO A 58 -15.76 5.58 -9.24
CA PRO A 58 -14.59 4.78 -9.54
C PRO A 58 -13.73 4.48 -8.28
N PRO A 59 -13.08 3.30 -8.20
CA PRO A 59 -12.20 2.96 -7.09
C PRO A 59 -11.03 3.93 -6.91
N VAL A 60 -10.49 3.99 -5.69
CA VAL A 60 -9.33 4.81 -5.32
C VAL A 60 -8.14 4.47 -6.20
N ARG A 61 -7.48 5.49 -6.77
CA ARG A 61 -6.26 5.29 -7.57
C ARG A 61 -5.04 5.18 -6.67
N ILE A 62 -4.38 4.03 -6.68
CA ILE A 62 -3.06 3.88 -6.06
C ILE A 62 -2.00 4.21 -7.11
N GLN A 63 -1.21 5.26 -6.86
CA GLN A 63 -0.22 5.74 -7.81
C GLN A 63 1.07 4.92 -7.80
N THR A 64 1.44 4.37 -6.64
CA THR A 64 2.67 3.59 -6.46
C THR A 64 2.47 2.52 -5.41
N MET A 65 2.97 1.32 -5.71
CA MET A 65 3.19 0.23 -4.74
C MET A 65 4.67 -0.16 -4.71
N ARG A 66 5.56 0.78 -5.08
CA ARG A 66 7.00 0.54 -4.95
C ARG A 66 7.37 0.47 -3.48
N THR A 67 8.26 -0.47 -3.17
CA THR A 67 8.90 -0.60 -1.87
C THR A 67 9.57 0.71 -1.48
N GLN A 68 9.40 1.10 -0.23
CA GLN A 68 9.99 2.28 0.39
C GLN A 68 11.07 1.85 1.38
N VAL A 69 11.97 2.78 1.75
CA VAL A 69 13.01 2.50 2.75
C VAL A 69 12.41 2.05 4.09
N ARG A 70 11.24 2.57 4.46
CA ARG A 70 10.50 2.14 5.66
C ARG A 70 9.99 0.70 5.64
N ASP A 71 9.95 0.08 4.47
CA ASP A 71 9.53 -1.32 4.32
C ASP A 71 10.73 -2.28 4.50
N LEU A 72 11.95 -1.74 4.61
CA LEU A 72 13.14 -2.51 4.93
C LEU A 72 13.20 -2.75 6.43
N ASP A 73 13.61 -3.96 6.81
CA ASP A 73 14.13 -4.19 8.14
C ASP A 73 15.54 -3.62 8.17
N TYR A 74 15.79 -2.61 9.01
CA TYR A 74 17.09 -1.97 9.13
C TYR A 74 17.49 -1.84 10.59
N ASP A 75 18.76 -2.10 10.85
CA ASP A 75 19.34 -1.93 12.16
C ASP A 75 19.32 -0.44 12.54
N THR A 76 18.98 -0.15 13.78
CA THR A 76 19.07 1.22 14.31
C THR A 76 20.47 1.40 14.89
N PRO A 77 21.40 2.10 14.19
CA PRO A 77 22.77 2.22 14.68
C PRO A 77 22.81 3.06 15.96
N PRO A 78 23.83 2.87 16.82
CA PRO A 78 24.00 3.66 18.02
C PRO A 78 24.20 5.14 17.66
N ALA A 79 23.31 5.99 18.19
CA ALA A 79 23.44 7.44 18.05
C ALA A 79 24.45 7.97 19.07
N LEU A 80 25.57 8.53 18.60
CA LEU A 80 26.64 9.06 19.44
C LEU A 80 26.71 10.59 19.33
N GLY A 81 26.98 11.25 20.46
CA GLY A 81 27.20 12.70 20.47
C GLY A 81 28.53 13.10 19.82
N CYS A 82 28.62 14.32 19.30
CA CYS A 82 29.81 14.81 18.60
C CYS A 82 31.07 14.93 19.49
N ALA A 83 30.91 14.93 20.82
CA ALA A 83 32.02 14.95 21.78
C ALA A 83 32.57 13.55 22.12
N VAL A 84 31.99 12.48 21.56
CA VAL A 84 32.45 11.11 21.82
C VAL A 84 33.81 10.87 21.16
N THR A 85 34.76 10.34 21.94
CA THR A 85 36.09 9.97 21.43
C THR A 85 35.99 8.80 20.46
N MET A 86 36.91 8.72 19.49
CA MET A 86 36.96 7.61 18.52
C MET A 86 36.97 6.21 19.17
N GLY A 87 37.68 6.02 20.29
CA GLY A 87 37.72 4.73 20.99
C GLY A 87 36.35 4.27 21.46
N ARG A 88 35.61 5.15 22.16
CA ARG A 88 34.23 4.87 22.59
C ARG A 88 33.27 4.63 21.43
N ALA A 89 33.45 5.33 20.31
CA ALA A 89 32.65 5.11 19.12
C ALA A 89 32.92 3.72 18.51
N TRP A 90 34.18 3.27 18.52
CA TRP A 90 34.57 1.94 18.08
C TRP A 90 34.02 0.84 18.99
N ASP A 91 34.07 1.01 20.30
CA ASP A 91 33.52 0.05 21.27
C ASP A 91 32.01 -0.11 21.11
N ALA A 92 31.29 1.01 20.91
CA ALA A 92 29.85 1.00 20.65
C ALA A 92 29.51 0.23 19.35
N LEU A 93 30.30 0.41 18.30
CA LEU A 93 30.11 -0.30 17.03
C LEU A 93 30.44 -1.80 17.12
N GLN A 94 31.39 -2.21 17.96
CA GLN A 94 31.67 -3.63 18.18
C GLN A 94 30.62 -4.34 19.04
N SER A 95 29.98 -3.61 19.95
CA SER A 95 29.01 -4.16 20.90
C SER A 95 27.63 -4.40 20.26
N ASP A 96 27.35 -3.72 19.15
CA ASP A 96 26.09 -3.78 18.39
C ASP A 96 26.10 -4.85 17.28
N ARG A 97 27.07 -5.79 17.33
CA ARG A 97 27.22 -6.91 16.39
C ARG A 97 26.51 -8.19 16.84
#